data_AF-A0A354JSB5-F1
#
_entry.id   AF-A0A354JSB5-F1
#
_cell.length_a   1.000
_cell.length_b   1.000
_cell.length_c   1.000
_cell.angle_alpha   90.00
_cell.angle_beta   90.00
_cell.angle_gamma   90.00
#
_symmetry.space_group_name_H-M   'P 1'
#
loop_
_entity.id
_entity.type
_entity.pdbx_description
1 polymer ?
#
loop_
_entity_poly.entity_id
_entity_poly.type
_entity_poly.pdbx_seq_one_letter_code
_entity_poly.pdbx_strand_id
1 'polypeptide(L)'
;MANKKKPQANDTVESIDNALTRTEQFIEQNQKSLTIIVAAILAIVAIYFGYKRLYLQPKEDEASAQIFQAQYYFEQDSFRLALNGNENDLGFITIADKYGMTRTGNLANYYAGICLREMGEYEKAIDYLKKFDAGDQMVTPIAYGA
;
A
#
# COMPACT_ATOMS: atom_id res chain seq x y z
N MET A 1 -0.29 59.08 -35.81
CA MET A 1 -0.58 58.21 -34.65
C MET A 1 -0.67 56.77 -35.18
N ALA A 2 0.46 56.05 -35.17
CA ALA A 2 0.84 55.03 -34.17
C ALA A 2 0.25 53.63 -34.43
N ASN A 3 1.12 52.80 -35.03
CA ASN A 3 1.39 51.38 -34.75
C ASN A 3 0.27 50.32 -34.90
N LYS A 4 0.27 49.61 -36.05
CA LYS A 4 -0.37 48.28 -36.16
C LYS A 4 0.70 47.19 -35.95
N LYS A 5 0.82 46.66 -34.73
CA LYS A 5 1.55 45.41 -34.46
C LYS A 5 0.76 44.25 -35.07
N LYS A 6 1.34 43.54 -36.04
CA LYS A 6 0.96 42.16 -36.38
C LYS A 6 1.71 41.22 -35.43
N PRO A 7 1.06 40.47 -34.54
CA PRO A 7 1.75 39.50 -33.70
C PRO A 7 1.76 38.10 -34.36
N GLN A 8 2.84 37.34 -34.15
CA GLN A 8 2.76 35.95 -33.66
C GLN A 8 2.47 34.79 -34.63
N ALA A 9 3.12 34.71 -35.79
CA ALA A 9 3.22 33.42 -36.49
C ALA A 9 4.69 32.97 -36.62
N ASN A 10 5.54 33.84 -37.19
CA ASN A 10 6.98 33.58 -37.28
C ASN A 10 7.64 33.53 -35.89
N ASP A 11 7.34 34.49 -35.01
CA ASP A 11 7.85 34.50 -33.62
C ASP A 11 7.47 33.22 -32.85
N THR A 12 6.30 32.65 -33.15
CA THR A 12 5.80 31.44 -32.47
C THR A 12 6.50 30.19 -32.99
N VAL A 13 6.67 30.04 -34.31
CA VAL A 13 7.41 28.92 -34.91
C VAL A 13 8.89 28.98 -34.50
N GLU A 14 9.52 30.15 -34.56
CA GLU A 14 10.91 30.34 -34.16
C GLU A 14 11.11 30.09 -32.66
N SER A 15 10.10 30.40 -31.82
CA SER A 15 10.13 30.07 -30.39
C SER A 15 10.00 28.58 -30.09
N ILE A 16 9.23 27.85 -30.90
CA ILE A 16 9.07 26.39 -30.79
C ILE A 16 10.37 25.71 -31.23
N ASP A 17 10.95 26.10 -32.36
CA ASP A 17 12.21 25.55 -32.85
C ASP A 17 13.35 25.77 -31.85
N ASN A 18 13.45 26.98 -31.29
CA ASN A 18 14.44 27.27 -30.25
C ASN A 18 14.20 26.46 -28.95
N ALA A 19 12.95 26.20 -28.57
CA ALA A 19 12.63 25.38 -27.41
C ALA A 19 13.00 23.90 -27.63
N LEU A 20 12.78 23.39 -28.84
CA LEU A 20 13.18 22.05 -29.25
C LEU A 20 14.70 21.90 -29.25
N THR A 21 15.43 22.81 -29.90
CA THR A 21 16.90 22.78 -29.93
C THR A 21 17.50 22.86 -28.52
N ARG A 22 16.92 23.65 -27.61
CA ARG A 22 17.36 23.71 -26.22
C ARG A 22 17.09 22.41 -25.46
N THR A 23 15.98 21.75 -25.74
CA THR A 23 15.63 20.45 -25.15
C THR A 23 16.55 19.36 -25.67
N GLU A 24 16.86 19.35 -26.97
CA GLU A 24 17.83 18.44 -27.58
C GLU A 24 19.23 18.63 -26.98
N GLN A 25 19.73 19.86 -26.93
CA GLN A 25 21.02 20.17 -26.29
C GLN A 25 21.05 19.79 -24.82
N PHE A 26 19.95 19.98 -24.08
CA PHE A 26 19.87 19.60 -22.67
C PHE A 26 19.93 18.08 -22.49
N ILE A 27 19.20 17.33 -23.32
CA ILE A 27 19.20 15.86 -23.29
C ILE A 27 20.58 15.32 -23.67
N GLU A 28 21.20 15.87 -24.71
CA GLU A 28 22.52 15.42 -25.17
C GLU A 28 23.61 15.69 -24.12
N GLN A 29 23.61 16.89 -23.52
CA GLN A 29 24.56 17.25 -22.46
C GLN A 29 24.36 16.43 -21.17
N ASN A 30 23.13 16.03 -20.86
CA ASN A 30 22.78 15.31 -19.63
C ASN A 30 22.45 13.84 -19.85
N GLN A 31 22.72 13.28 -21.03
CA GLN A 31 22.26 11.94 -21.43
C GLN A 31 22.65 10.87 -20.41
N LYS A 32 23.88 10.91 -19.89
CA LYS A 32 24.38 9.96 -18.88
C LYS A 32 23.60 10.10 -17.56
N SER A 33 23.37 11.32 -17.10
CA SER A 33 22.62 11.59 -15.87
C SER A 33 21.16 11.18 -16.00
N LEU A 34 20.50 11.57 -17.10
CA LEU A 34 19.13 11.18 -17.41
C LEU A 34 18.97 9.66 -17.50
N THR A 35 19.89 8.96 -18.16
CA THR A 35 19.87 7.50 -18.25
C THR A 35 19.99 6.85 -16.87
N ILE A 36 20.88 7.34 -16.00
CA ILE A 36 21.02 6.82 -14.62
C ILE A 36 19.75 7.10 -13.80
N ILE A 37 19.16 8.28 -13.93
CA ILE A 37 17.92 8.64 -13.22
C ILE A 37 16.78 7.70 -13.66
N VAL A 38 16.59 7.50 -14.96
CA VAL A 38 15.56 6.60 -15.48
C VAL A 38 15.82 5.16 -15.02
N ALA A 39 17.06 4.68 -15.10
CA ALA A 39 17.42 3.35 -14.62
C ALA A 39 17.18 3.20 -13.10
N ALA A 40 17.47 4.22 -12.30
CA ALA A 40 17.22 4.23 -10.86
C ALA A 40 15.73 4.18 -10.54
N ILE A 41 14.89 4.96 -11.26
CA ILE A 41 13.43 4.90 -11.11
C ILE A 41 12.92 3.51 -11.46
N LEU A 42 13.36 2.93 -12.59
CA LEU A 42 12.99 1.57 -12.97
C LEU A 42 13.40 0.54 -11.92
N ALA A 43 14.60 0.68 -11.34
CA ALA A 43 15.07 -0.19 -10.26
C ALA A 43 14.19 -0.08 -9.01
N ILE A 44 13.82 1.13 -8.59
CA ILE A 44 12.92 1.35 -7.43
C ILE A 44 11.55 0.70 -7.69
N VAL A 45 10.99 0.89 -8.89
CA VAL A 45 9.72 0.27 -9.28
C VAL A 45 9.83 -1.25 -9.26
N ALA A 46 10.89 -1.82 -9.85
CA ALA A 46 11.13 -3.26 -9.85
C ALA A 46 11.26 -3.84 -8.43
N ILE A 47 11.99 -3.16 -7.54
CA ILE A 47 12.12 -3.54 -6.13
C ILE A 47 10.76 -3.52 -5.44
N TYR A 48 9.97 -2.47 -5.64
CA TYR A 48 8.62 -2.35 -5.05
C TYR A 48 7.70 -3.48 -5.50
N PHE A 49 7.61 -3.75 -6.80
CA PHE A 49 6.77 -4.83 -7.34
C PHE A 49 7.30 -6.20 -6.93
N GLY A 50 8.62 -6.39 -6.93
CA GLY A 50 9.27 -7.61 -6.47
C GLY A 50 8.95 -7.92 -5.01
N TYR A 51 9.09 -6.94 -4.11
CA TYR A 51 8.73 -7.10 -2.70
C TYR A 51 7.25 -7.43 -2.52
N LYS A 52 6.36 -6.70 -3.20
CA LYS A 52 4.91 -6.91 -3.11
C LYS A 52 4.48 -8.31 -3.56
N ARG A 53 4.97 -8.79 -4.71
CA ARG A 53 4.56 -10.07 -5.28
C ARG A 53 5.31 -11.28 -4.72
N LEU A 54 6.60 -11.17 -4.48
CA LEU A 54 7.43 -12.32 -4.09
C LEU A 54 7.48 -12.52 -2.58
N TYR A 55 7.22 -11.48 -1.79
CA TYR A 55 7.27 -11.56 -0.33
C TYR A 55 5.90 -11.34 0.31
N LEU A 56 5.23 -10.24 -0.02
CA LEU A 56 3.99 -9.87 0.68
C LEU A 56 2.79 -10.73 0.28
N GLN A 57 2.64 -11.04 -1.02
CA GLN A 57 1.56 -11.88 -1.53
C GLN A 57 1.54 -13.31 -0.95
N PRO A 58 2.63 -14.10 -0.97
CA PRO A 58 2.60 -15.44 -0.35
C PRO A 58 2.36 -15.38 1.16
N LYS A 59 2.84 -14.33 1.83
CA LYS A 59 2.55 -14.10 3.25
C LYS A 59 1.07 -13.81 3.51
N GLU A 60 0.43 -13.05 2.63
CA GLU A 60 -1.01 -12.80 2.69
C GLU A 60 -1.81 -14.10 2.48
N ASP A 61 -1.41 -14.94 1.53
CA ASP A 61 -2.08 -16.23 1.27
C ASP A 61 -1.94 -17.17 2.49
N GLU A 62 -0.74 -17.27 3.07
CA GLU A 62 -0.50 -18.01 4.32
C GLU A 62 -1.35 -17.48 5.48
N ALA A 63 -1.37 -16.16 5.68
CA ALA A 63 -2.13 -15.51 6.75
C ALA A 63 -3.62 -15.78 6.60
N SER A 64 -4.13 -15.68 5.37
CA SER A 64 -5.55 -15.90 5.04
C SER A 64 -5.98 -17.33 5.29
N ALA A 65 -5.10 -18.31 5.05
CA ALA A 65 -5.38 -19.70 5.41
C ALA A 65 -5.38 -19.91 6.94
N GLN A 66 -4.43 -19.31 7.65
CA GLN A 66 -4.26 -19.53 9.09
C GLN A 66 -5.29 -18.80 9.96
N ILE A 67 -5.80 -17.64 9.50
CA ILE A 67 -6.77 -16.85 10.27
C ILE A 67 -8.15 -17.48 10.37
N PHE A 68 -8.49 -18.37 9.43
CA PHE A 68 -9.82 -18.98 9.34
C PHE A 68 -10.23 -19.65 10.66
N GLN A 69 -9.30 -20.39 11.28
CA GLN A 69 -9.60 -21.10 12.53
C GLN A 69 -9.80 -20.17 13.72
N ALA A 70 -9.03 -19.08 13.80
CA ALA A 70 -9.25 -18.04 14.81
C ALA A 70 -10.60 -17.33 14.62
N GLN A 71 -11.00 -17.05 13.38
CA GLN A 71 -12.33 -16.49 13.06
C GLN A 71 -13.45 -17.46 13.44
N TYR A 72 -13.29 -18.75 13.18
CA TYR A 72 -14.25 -19.76 13.62
C TYR A 72 -14.43 -19.74 15.15
N TYR A 73 -13.34 -19.72 15.93
CA TYR A 73 -13.45 -19.60 17.39
C TYR A 73 -14.08 -18.28 17.83
N PHE A 74 -13.82 -17.19 17.10
CA PHE A 74 -14.41 -15.88 17.36
C PHE A 74 -15.93 -15.89 17.18
N GLU A 75 -16.42 -16.51 16.10
CA GLU A 75 -17.86 -16.64 15.81
C GLU A 75 -18.61 -17.50 16.83
N GLN A 76 -17.89 -18.34 17.59
CA GLN A 76 -18.42 -19.16 18.67
C GLN A 76 -18.26 -18.51 20.05
N ASP A 77 -18.03 -17.19 20.12
CA ASP A 77 -17.75 -16.41 21.33
C ASP A 77 -16.58 -16.96 22.18
N SER A 78 -15.72 -17.79 21.58
CA SER A 78 -14.57 -18.41 22.25
C SER A 78 -13.37 -17.47 22.18
N PHE A 79 -13.53 -16.24 22.68
CA PHE A 79 -12.60 -15.13 22.48
C PHE A 79 -11.17 -15.43 22.98
N ARG A 80 -11.03 -16.14 24.10
CA ARG A 80 -9.70 -16.52 24.62
C ARG A 80 -8.98 -17.49 23.68
N LEU A 81 -9.70 -18.43 23.09
CA LEU A 81 -9.16 -19.40 22.15
C LEU A 81 -8.88 -18.74 20.79
N ALA A 82 -9.78 -17.88 20.31
CA ALA A 82 -9.59 -17.10 19.10
C ALA A 82 -8.37 -16.16 19.18
N LEU A 83 -8.18 -15.52 20.34
CA LEU A 83 -7.08 -14.59 20.57
C LEU A 83 -5.71 -15.29 20.63
N ASN A 84 -5.62 -16.39 21.38
CA ASN A 84 -4.34 -17.05 21.69
C ASN A 84 -4.04 -18.25 20.79
N GLY A 85 -5.06 -18.85 20.18
CA GLY A 85 -4.93 -20.11 19.47
C GLY A 85 -4.73 -21.28 20.42
N ASN A 86 -4.24 -22.39 19.86
CA ASN A 86 -3.86 -23.60 20.59
C ASN A 86 -2.57 -24.19 19.97
N GLU A 87 -2.23 -25.44 20.29
CA GLU A 87 -1.02 -26.09 19.77
C GLU A 87 -1.02 -26.31 18.24
N ASN A 88 -2.21 -26.40 17.63
CA ASN A 88 -2.39 -26.68 16.21
C ASN A 88 -2.75 -25.43 15.40
N ASP A 89 -3.42 -24.48 16.03
CA ASP A 89 -4.06 -23.33 15.38
C ASP A 89 -3.51 -22.02 15.92
N LEU A 90 -3.18 -21.09 15.03
CA LEU A 90 -2.74 -19.76 15.46
C LEU A 90 -3.93 -18.90 15.92
N GLY A 91 -3.70 -18.12 16.98
CA GLY A 91 -4.62 -17.07 17.41
C GLY A 91 -4.36 -15.73 16.75
N PHE A 92 -5.30 -14.80 16.89
CA PHE A 92 -5.20 -13.45 16.30
C PHE A 92 -3.93 -12.70 16.70
N ILE A 93 -3.43 -12.84 17.94
CA ILE A 93 -2.18 -12.20 18.36
C ILE A 93 -1.02 -12.68 17.50
N THR A 94 -0.86 -13.99 17.38
CA THR A 94 0.26 -14.56 16.63
C THR A 94 0.16 -14.23 15.13
N ILE A 95 -1.06 -14.19 14.59
CA ILE A 95 -1.28 -13.82 13.19
C ILE A 95 -0.95 -12.34 12.98
N ALA A 96 -1.41 -11.45 13.87
CA ALA A 96 -1.09 -10.03 13.84
C ALA A 96 0.43 -9.78 13.91
N ASP A 97 1.14 -10.52 14.76
CA ASP A 97 2.59 -10.36 14.92
C ASP A 97 3.38 -10.91 13.72
N LYS A 98 3.02 -12.10 13.23
CA LYS A 98 3.75 -12.76 12.12
C LYS A 98 3.44 -12.15 10.75
N TYR A 99 2.20 -11.69 10.57
CA TYR A 99 1.67 -11.27 9.27
C TYR A 99 1.23 -9.80 9.27
N GLY A 100 1.65 -8.98 10.23
CA GLY A 100 1.17 -7.59 10.39
C GLY A 100 1.38 -6.67 9.19
N MET A 101 2.31 -6.99 8.28
CA MET A 101 2.48 -6.24 7.02
C MET A 101 1.45 -6.60 5.95
N THR A 102 0.73 -7.71 6.13
CA THR A 102 -0.30 -8.20 5.21
C THR A 102 -1.68 -7.68 5.63
N ARG A 103 -2.67 -7.75 4.75
CA ARG A 103 -4.02 -7.25 5.04
C ARG A 103 -4.70 -8.14 6.08
N THR A 104 -4.49 -9.45 5.99
CA THR A 104 -5.00 -10.41 6.97
C THR A 104 -4.35 -10.25 8.35
N GLY A 105 -3.04 -10.03 8.44
CA GLY A 105 -2.43 -9.75 9.76
C GLY A 105 -2.84 -8.40 10.34
N ASN A 106 -3.06 -7.39 9.49
CA ASN A 106 -3.71 -6.15 9.92
C ASN A 106 -5.13 -6.41 10.46
N LEU A 107 -5.97 -7.17 9.75
CA LEU A 107 -7.30 -7.56 10.19
C LEU A 107 -7.26 -8.35 11.51
N ALA A 108 -6.24 -9.18 11.73
CA ALA A 108 -6.04 -9.89 12.98
C ALA A 108 -5.84 -8.93 14.18
N ASN A 109 -5.24 -7.74 13.98
CA ASN A 109 -5.17 -6.72 15.04
C ASN A 109 -6.58 -6.24 15.45
N TYR A 110 -7.47 -6.02 14.49
CA TYR A 110 -8.86 -5.67 14.80
C TYR A 110 -9.54 -6.76 15.63
N TYR A 111 -9.53 -8.01 15.16
CA TYR A 111 -10.14 -9.11 15.88
C TYR A 111 -9.52 -9.36 17.26
N ALA A 112 -8.20 -9.25 17.40
CA ALA A 112 -7.52 -9.34 18.68
C ALA A 112 -8.03 -8.27 19.65
N GLY A 113 -8.16 -7.03 19.17
CA GLY A 113 -8.74 -5.93 19.92
C GLY A 113 -10.18 -6.20 20.39
N ILE A 114 -11.02 -6.75 19.51
CA ILE A 114 -12.40 -7.11 19.87
C ILE A 114 -12.42 -8.25 20.90
N CYS A 115 -11.65 -9.33 20.71
CA CYS A 115 -11.54 -10.41 21.70
C CYS A 115 -11.15 -9.88 23.08
N LEU A 116 -10.15 -8.99 23.14
CA LEU A 116 -9.69 -8.40 24.39
C LEU A 116 -10.77 -7.54 25.05
N ARG A 117 -11.52 -6.76 24.27
CA ARG A 117 -12.67 -5.99 24.75
C ARG A 117 -13.73 -6.89 25.37
N GLU A 118 -14.13 -7.96 24.68
CA GLU A 118 -15.15 -8.89 25.18
C GLU A 118 -14.69 -9.64 26.45
N MET A 119 -13.39 -9.81 26.63
CA MET A 119 -12.80 -10.36 27.86
C MET A 119 -12.58 -9.32 28.97
N GLY A 120 -12.91 -8.05 28.74
CA GLY A 120 -12.72 -6.95 29.70
C GLY A 120 -11.29 -6.41 29.80
N GLU A 121 -10.39 -6.77 28.88
CA GLU A 121 -9.01 -6.31 28.80
C GLU A 121 -8.89 -5.04 27.94
N TYR A 122 -9.53 -3.95 28.37
CA TYR A 122 -9.75 -2.74 27.55
C TYR A 122 -8.46 -2.02 27.14
N GLU A 123 -7.45 -1.92 28.00
CA GLU A 123 -6.19 -1.25 27.67
C GLU A 123 -5.46 -1.97 26.53
N LYS A 124 -5.37 -3.30 26.62
CA LYS A 124 -4.78 -4.11 25.55
C LYS A 124 -5.62 -4.07 24.29
N ALA A 125 -6.95 -4.04 24.43
CA ALA A 125 -7.84 -3.90 23.28
C ALA A 125 -7.51 -2.63 22.49
N ILE A 126 -7.30 -1.49 23.17
CA ILE A 126 -6.90 -0.23 22.53
C ILE A 126 -5.56 -0.38 21.82
N ASP A 127 -4.57 -1.06 22.41
CA ASP A 127 -3.26 -1.26 21.79
C ASP A 127 -3.34 -1.99 20.45
N TYR A 128 -4.16 -3.05 20.36
CA TYR A 128 -4.38 -3.78 19.12
C TYR A 128 -5.25 -2.99 18.13
N LEU A 129 -6.31 -2.35 18.58
CA LEU A 129 -7.19 -1.54 17.71
C LEU A 129 -6.45 -0.34 17.09
N LYS A 130 -5.46 0.24 17.77
CA LYS A 130 -4.62 1.32 17.22
C LYS A 130 -3.65 0.85 16.14
N LYS A 131 -3.25 -0.42 16.16
CA LYS A 131 -2.38 -1.01 15.13
C LYS A 131 -3.16 -1.35 13.86
N PHE A 132 -4.48 -1.53 13.98
CA PHE A 132 -5.33 -1.78 12.84
C PHE A 132 -5.47 -0.51 11.97
N ASP A 133 -5.01 -0.61 10.74
CA ASP A 133 -5.29 0.37 9.69
C ASP A 133 -6.52 -0.10 8.90
N ALA A 134 -7.62 0.64 8.97
CA ALA A 134 -8.84 0.30 8.24
C ALA A 134 -8.62 0.27 6.71
N GLY A 135 -7.61 0.99 6.21
CA GLY A 135 -7.28 1.12 4.80
C GLY A 135 -8.45 1.56 3.91
N ASP A 136 -8.19 1.68 2.62
CA ASP A 136 -9.21 1.97 1.60
C ASP A 136 -10.12 0.75 1.30
N GLN A 137 -9.84 -0.41 1.91
CA GLN A 137 -10.51 -1.68 1.62
C GLN A 137 -11.93 -1.78 2.18
N MET A 138 -12.26 -1.03 3.25
CA MET A 138 -13.68 -0.85 3.62
C MET A 138 -14.43 0.05 2.62
N VAL A 139 -13.72 0.81 1.78
CA VAL A 139 -14.29 1.78 0.82
C VAL A 139 -14.40 1.18 -0.60
N THR A 140 -13.72 0.07 -0.89
CA THR A 140 -13.60 -0.46 -2.26
C THR A 140 -14.81 -1.26 -2.80
N PRO A 141 -15.60 -2.03 -2.01
CA PRO A 141 -16.76 -2.74 -2.56
C PRO A 141 -17.82 -1.81 -3.17
N ILE A 142 -17.82 -0.53 -2.77
CA ILE A 142 -18.74 0.50 -3.28
C ILE A 142 -18.17 1.21 -4.51
N ALA A 143 -16.84 1.33 -4.63
CA ALA A 143 -16.20 2.14 -5.67
C ALA A 143 -16.09 1.46 -7.06
N TYR A 144 -16.14 0.13 -7.12
CA TYR A 144 -16.17 -0.62 -8.39
C TYR A 144 -17.51 -1.32 -8.66
N GLY A 145 -18.48 -1.15 -7.75
CA GLY A 145 -19.84 -1.68 -7.85
C GLY A 145 -20.90 -0.65 -8.24
N ALA A 146 -20.48 0.54 -8.67
CA ALA A 146 -21.34 1.62 -9.18
C ALA A 146 -20.93 2.01 -10.61
#